data_AF-A0A537X6A5-F1
#
_entry.id   AF-A0A537X6A5-F1
#
_cell.length_a   1.000
_cell.length_b   1.000
_cell.length_c   1.000
_cell.angle_alpha   90.00
_cell.angle_beta   90.00
_cell.angle_gamma   90.00
#
_symmetry.space_group_name_H-M   'P 1'
#
loop_
_entity.id
_entity.type
_entity.pdbx_description
1 polymer ?
#
loop_
_entity_poly.entity_id
_entity_poly.type
_entity_poly.pdbx_seq_one_letter_code
_entity_poly.pdbx_strand_id
1 'polypeptide(L)'
;MDEPLQPVAVVANEFASVAVAVDHAGNGPRLRLEDLRTGRVGYLDAGCTASSTRLTSGGRRRERAAHRRRRGRPHPDPRPPRGS
;
A
#
# COMPACT_ATOMS: atom_id res chain seq x y z
N MET A 1 35.35 1.68 10.59
CA MET A 1 35.33 1.69 9.11
C MET A 1 33.87 1.74 8.72
N ASP A 2 33.42 2.83 8.12
CA ASP A 2 32.12 2.88 7.43
C ASP A 2 32.28 2.15 6.11
N GLU A 3 31.72 0.94 6.00
CA GLU A 3 31.63 0.25 4.72
C GLU A 3 30.62 1.00 3.84
N PRO A 4 30.97 1.35 2.59
CA PRO A 4 30.05 2.08 1.73
C PRO A 4 28.80 1.26 1.46
N LEU A 5 27.65 1.84 1.77
CA LEU A 5 26.33 1.28 1.54
C LEU A 5 26.16 0.94 0.05
N GLN A 6 26.26 -0.35 -0.27
CA GLN A 6 26.08 -0.85 -1.63
C GLN A 6 24.59 -0.75 -2.02
N PRO A 7 24.26 -0.16 -3.18
CA PRO A 7 22.88 -0.12 -3.65
C PRO A 7 22.38 -1.52 -4.01
N VAL A 8 21.21 -1.87 -3.49
CA VAL A 8 20.48 -3.10 -3.84
C VAL A 8 19.94 -3.01 -5.26
N ALA A 9 19.54 -1.81 -5.70
CA ALA A 9 19.08 -1.57 -7.05
C ALA A 9 19.34 -0.12 -7.49
N VAL A 10 19.44 0.07 -8.81
CA VAL A 10 19.35 1.38 -9.43
C VAL A 10 18.07 1.40 -10.26
N VAL A 11 17.20 2.39 -9.99
CA VAL A 11 15.94 2.59 -10.70
C VAL A 11 16.07 3.85 -11.55
N ALA A 12 16.02 3.70 -12.87
CA ALA A 12 16.19 4.81 -13.81
C ALA A 12 15.07 4.84 -14.86
N ASN A 13 14.66 6.05 -15.23
CA ASN A 13 13.75 6.34 -16.34
C ASN A 13 14.13 7.70 -16.98
N GLU A 14 13.30 8.18 -17.91
CA GLU A 14 13.50 9.45 -18.61
C GLU A 14 13.41 10.70 -17.71
N PHE A 15 12.94 10.56 -16.47
CA PHE A 15 12.77 11.67 -15.53
C PHE A 15 13.81 11.67 -14.39
N ALA A 16 14.30 10.49 -13.98
CA ALA A 16 15.16 10.35 -12.81
C ALA A 16 16.00 9.06 -12.84
N SER A 17 17.09 9.07 -12.08
CA SER A 17 17.91 7.90 -11.78
C SER A 17 18.24 7.89 -10.30
N VAL A 18 17.83 6.83 -9.59
CA VAL A 18 17.90 6.73 -8.13
C VAL A 18 18.54 5.42 -7.72
N ALA A 19 19.56 5.48 -6.88
CA ALA A 19 20.13 4.32 -6.20
C ALA A 19 19.36 4.03 -4.91
N VAL A 20 19.00 2.76 -4.71
CA VAL A 20 18.24 2.27 -3.56
C VAL A 20 19.15 1.35 -2.74
N ALA A 21 19.31 1.63 -1.46
CA ALA A 21 20.08 0.82 -0.53
C ALA A 21 19.30 0.58 0.77
N VAL A 22 19.62 -0.49 1.51
CA VAL A 22 19.04 -0.74 2.84
C VAL A 22 20.02 -0.25 3.87
N ASP A 23 19.68 0.84 4.56
CA ASP A 23 20.47 1.38 5.65
C ASP A 23 20.06 0.75 6.99
N HIS A 24 21.05 0.23 7.70
CA HIS A 24 20.91 -0.43 9.00
C HIS A 24 21.47 0.41 10.15
N ALA A 25 21.98 1.62 9.90
CA ALA A 25 22.58 2.47 10.92
C ALA A 25 21.55 3.16 11.84
N GLY A 26 20.24 3.05 11.56
CA GLY A 26 19.16 3.65 12.34
C GLY A 26 18.48 2.70 13.33
N ASN A 27 17.35 3.13 13.92
CA ASN A 27 16.53 2.33 14.86
C ASN A 27 15.81 1.12 14.22
N GLY A 28 16.23 0.71 13.02
CA GLY A 28 15.64 -0.33 12.20
C GLY A 28 16.07 -0.19 10.73
N PRO A 29 15.84 -1.21 9.90
CA PRO A 29 16.14 -1.16 8.48
C PRO A 29 15.27 -0.12 7.78
N ARG A 30 15.91 0.83 7.08
CA ARG A 30 15.25 1.88 6.28
C ARG A 30 15.78 1.87 4.87
N LEU A 31 14.98 2.31 3.91
CA LEU A 31 15.43 2.47 2.53
C LEU A 31 16.13 3.83 2.38
N ARG A 32 17.39 3.81 1.98
CA ARG A 32 18.15 4.99 1.55
C ARG A 32 17.98 5.14 0.04
N LEU A 33 17.47 6.30 -0.38
CA LEU A 33 17.29 6.68 -1.78
C LEU A 33 18.28 7.79 -2.10
N GLU A 34 19.13 7.60 -3.10
CA GLU A 34 20.08 8.60 -3.57
C GLU A 34 19.77 8.96 -5.03
N ASP A 35 19.44 10.23 -5.28
CA ASP A 35 19.32 10.76 -6.63
C ASP A 35 20.70 10.87 -7.27
N LEU A 36 20.97 10.06 -8.29
CA LEU A 36 22.28 10.01 -8.96
C LEU A 36 22.57 11.25 -9.81
N ARG A 37 21.56 12.10 -10.08
CA ARG A 37 21.74 13.36 -10.80
C ARG A 37 22.12 14.50 -9.86
N THR A 38 21.55 14.54 -8.66
CA THR A 38 21.73 15.66 -7.73
C THR A 38 22.52 15.32 -6.47
N GLY A 39 22.78 14.04 -6.21
CA GLY A 39 23.41 13.53 -4.99
C GLY A 39 22.53 13.65 -3.74
N ARG A 40 21.25 14.03 -3.90
CA ARG A 40 20.33 14.19 -2.76
C ARG A 40 19.94 12.83 -2.20
N VAL A 41 19.95 12.72 -0.87
CA VAL A 41 19.63 11.49 -0.15
C VAL A 41 18.34 11.67 0.65
N GLY A 42 17.42 10.74 0.49
CA GLY A 42 16.21 10.61 1.29
C GLY A 42 16.12 9.24 1.96
N TYR A 43 15.32 9.14 3.03
CA TYR A 43 15.09 7.88 3.76
C TYR A 43 13.59 7.57 3.81
N LEU A 44 13.24 6.30 3.59
CA LEU A 44 11.87 5.80 3.71
C LEU A 44 11.79 4.66 4.71
N ASP A 45 10.93 4.80 5.72
CA ASP A 45 10.71 3.80 6.75
C ASP A 45 9.58 2.83 6.38
N ALA A 46 9.77 1.55 6.73
CA ALA A 46 8.86 0.46 6.38
C ALA A 46 7.42 0.61 6.95
N GLY A 47 7.24 1.40 8.02
CA GLY A 47 5.94 1.63 8.65
C GLY A 47 4.94 2.41 7.78
N CYS A 48 5.41 3.13 6.76
CA CYS A 48 4.55 3.92 5.87
C CYS A 48 4.03 3.11 4.65
N THR A 49 4.64 1.96 4.35
CA THR A 49 4.39 1.23 3.09
C THR A 49 3.04 0.51 3.04
N ALA A 50 2.40 0.24 4.19
CA ALA A 50 1.15 -0.53 4.27
C ALA A 50 -0.05 0.14 3.58
N SER A 51 -0.02 1.47 3.39
CA SER A 51 -1.10 2.22 2.74
C SER A 51 -0.92 2.35 1.21
N SER A 52 0.24 1.98 0.65
CA SER A 52 0.62 2.20 -0.75
C SER A 52 0.50 0.95 -1.65
N THR A 53 0.25 -0.23 -1.09
CA THR A 53 0.22 -1.52 -1.79
C THR A 53 -1.11 -1.87 -2.47
N ARG A 54 -1.81 -0.90 -3.08
CA ARG A 54 -2.89 -1.19 -4.03
C ARG A 54 -2.41 -0.92 -5.46
N LEU A 55 -2.68 -1.90 -6.34
CA LEU A 55 -2.16 -2.13 -7.69
C LEU A 55 -0.84 -2.91 -7.64
N THR A 56 -0.72 -4.17 -8.08
CA THR A 56 -1.45 -4.93 -9.12
C THR A 56 -1.54 -6.40 -8.68
N SER A 57 -2.68 -7.06 -8.84
CA SER A 57 -2.76 -8.14 -9.82
C SER A 57 -4.16 -8.18 -10.44
N GLY A 58 -4.23 -8.04 -11.76
CA GLY A 58 -5.46 -8.16 -12.52
C GLY A 58 -6.02 -9.58 -12.46
N GLY A 59 -7.13 -9.75 -11.75
CA GLY A 59 -8.02 -10.89 -11.86
C GLY A 59 -9.38 -10.42 -12.38
N ARG A 60 -9.51 -10.26 -13.71
CA ARG A 60 -10.84 -10.11 -14.34
C ARG A 60 -11.59 -11.42 -14.20
N ARG A 61 -12.41 -11.58 -13.16
CA ARG A 61 -13.41 -12.64 -13.10
C ARG A 61 -14.76 -12.08 -13.56
N ARG A 62 -15.07 -12.33 -14.84
CA ARG A 62 -16.45 -12.26 -15.33
C ARG A 62 -17.22 -13.42 -14.70
N GLU A 63 -18.28 -13.12 -13.95
CA GLU A 63 -19.36 -14.08 -13.76
C GLU A 63 -20.69 -13.42 -14.15
N ARG A 64 -21.26 -13.93 -15.24
CA ARG A 64 -22.66 -13.72 -15.62
C ARG A 64 -23.49 -14.81 -14.94
N ALA A 65 -24.49 -14.37 -14.16
CA ALA A 65 -25.83 -14.91 -13.93
C ALA A 65 -26.04 -16.41 -13.64
N ALA A 66 -26.70 -16.76 -12.51
CA ALA A 66 -28.17 -16.88 -12.41
C ALA A 66 -28.63 -17.67 -11.16
N HIS A 67 -29.88 -17.41 -10.76
CA HIS A 67 -30.78 -18.18 -9.87
C HIS A 67 -30.85 -17.91 -8.34
N ARG A 68 -31.61 -16.84 -8.01
CA ARG A 68 -32.91 -16.87 -7.30
C ARG A 68 -33.21 -18.07 -6.37
N ARG A 69 -33.34 -17.85 -5.05
CA ARG A 69 -34.43 -18.30 -4.13
C ARG A 69 -34.41 -17.39 -2.88
N ARG A 70 -35.40 -16.51 -2.68
CA ARG A 70 -36.73 -16.65 -2.02
C ARG A 70 -36.72 -16.16 -0.56
N ARG A 71 -37.44 -15.04 -0.36
CA ARG A 71 -38.39 -14.70 0.72
C ARG A 71 -37.90 -14.77 2.18
N GLY A 72 -37.68 -13.59 2.76
CA GLY A 72 -38.01 -13.28 4.15
C GLY A 72 -38.75 -11.94 4.17
N ARG A 73 -40.02 -11.93 4.58
CA ARG A 73 -40.81 -10.70 4.79
C ARG A 73 -40.19 -9.91 5.95
N PRO A 74 -40.04 -8.57 5.88
CA PRO A 74 -39.89 -7.80 7.10
C PRO A 74 -41.23 -7.76 7.85
N HIS A 75 -41.20 -8.22 9.09
CA HIS A 75 -42.28 -8.05 10.07
C HIS A 75 -42.37 -6.55 10.45
N PRO A 76 -43.56 -5.95 10.56
CA PRO A 76 -43.67 -4.58 11.05
C PRO A 76 -43.35 -4.53 12.54
N ASP A 77 -42.50 -3.60 12.94
CA ASP A 77 -42.16 -3.31 14.35
C ASP A 77 -43.31 -2.47 14.98
N PRO A 78 -43.75 -2.76 16.21
CA PRO A 78 -44.90 -2.10 16.83
C PRO A 78 -44.53 -0.72 17.41
N ARG A 79 -45.44 0.23 17.24
CA ARG A 79 -45.36 1.60 17.79
C ARG A 79 -45.26 1.56 19.33
N PRO A 80 -44.44 2.42 19.97
CA PRO A 80 -44.48 2.60 21.41
C PRO A 80 -45.76 3.35 21.86
N PRO A 81 -46.26 3.11 23.08
CA PRO A 81 -47.48 3.71 23.59
C PRO A 81 -47.32 5.21 23.89
N ARG A 82 -48.42 5.94 23.69
CA ARG A 82 -48.58 7.36 24.03
C ARG A 82 -48.56 7.52 25.56
N GLY A 83 -47.70 8.39 26.07
CA GLY A 83 -47.76 8.85 27.45
C GLY A 83 -48.87 9.89 27.63
N SER A 84 -49.66 9.74 28.69
CA SER A 84 -50.42 10.77 29.41
C SER A 84 -50.56 10.29 30.84
#